data_AF-A0A450TTV6-F1
#
_entry.id   AF-A0A450TTV6-F1
#
_cell.length_a   1.000
_cell.length_b   1.000
_cell.length_c   1.000
_cell.angle_alpha   90.00
_cell.angle_beta   90.00
_cell.angle_gamma   90.00
#
_symmetry.space_group_name_H-M   'P 1'
#
loop_
_entity.id
_entity.type
_entity.pdbx_description
1 polymer ?
#
loop_
_entity_poly.entity_id
_entity_poly.type
_entity_poly.pdbx_seq_one_letter_code
_entity_poly.pdbx_strand_id
1 'polypeptide(L)'
;MITMHATVIDDRHIELSTPLGLSPGSNVVVSIPEPSGDDPDRESWPNVSLTGLSAAYGESEPEYGPDLVREPNPKYGNERR
;
A
#
# COMPACT_ATOMS: atom_id res chain seq x y z
N MET A 1 14.57 0.19 -9.86
CA MET A 1 15.06 -0.69 -8.78
C MET A 1 14.87 -2.12 -9.27
N ILE A 2 15.94 -2.92 -9.31
CA ILE A 2 15.85 -4.33 -9.70
C ILE A 2 15.80 -5.13 -8.39
N THR A 3 14.77 -5.93 -8.19
CA THR A 3 14.65 -6.82 -7.04
C THR A 3 15.10 -8.21 -7.47
N MET A 4 16.03 -8.80 -6.73
CA MET A 4 16.57 -10.13 -7.00
C MET A 4 16.56 -10.96 -5.73
N HIS A 5 16.39 -12.27 -5.89
CA HIS A 5 16.52 -13.20 -4.78
C HIS A 5 17.99 -13.47 -4.50
N ALA A 6 18.32 -13.55 -3.22
CA ALA A 6 19.63 -13.91 -2.73
C ALA A 6 19.47 -14.75 -1.45
N THR A 7 20.40 -15.67 -1.23
CA THR A 7 20.45 -16.49 -0.03
C THR A 7 21.55 -15.99 0.87
N VAL A 8 21.25 -15.81 2.16
CA VAL A 8 22.27 -15.50 3.17
C VAL A 8 23.07 -16.76 3.44
N ILE A 9 24.39 -16.70 3.25
CA ILE A 9 25.29 -17.82 3.53
C ILE A 9 25.84 -17.69 4.96
N ASP A 10 26.22 -16.48 5.36
CA ASP A 10 26.67 -16.14 6.70
C ASP A 10 26.43 -14.64 7.00
N ASP A 11 27.01 -14.12 8.09
CA ASP A 11 26.86 -12.73 8.54
C ASP A 11 27.54 -11.69 7.61
N ARG A 12 28.31 -12.13 6.61
CA ARG A 12 29.10 -11.28 5.72
C ARG A 12 28.87 -11.56 4.23
N HIS A 13 28.25 -12.67 3.88
CA HIS A 13 28.12 -13.11 2.50
C HIS A 13 26.67 -13.46 2.13
N ILE A 14 26.25 -12.93 0.97
CA ILE A 14 25.01 -13.31 0.29
C ILE A 14 25.33 -13.90 -1.09
N GLU A 15 24.64 -14.94 -1.48
CA GLU A 15 24.74 -15.56 -2.80
C GLU A 15 23.53 -15.16 -3.65
N LEU A 16 23.79 -14.56 -4.80
CA LEU A 16 22.74 -14.15 -5.74
C LEU A 16 22.19 -15.37 -6.49
N SER A 17 20.87 -15.49 -6.59
CA SER A 17 20.27 -16.59 -7.36
C SER A 17 20.59 -16.51 -8.86
N THR A 18 20.89 -15.32 -9.37
CA THR A 18 21.37 -15.10 -10.75
C THR A 18 22.49 -14.05 -10.79
N PRO A 19 23.42 -14.13 -11.75
CA PRO A 19 24.55 -13.19 -11.83
C PRO A 19 24.11 -11.74 -12.06
N LEU A 20 24.72 -10.81 -11.31
CA LEU A 20 24.59 -9.37 -11.60
C LEU A 20 25.54 -9.01 -12.75
N GLY A 21 25.01 -8.36 -13.79
CA GLY A 21 25.80 -7.82 -14.90
C GLY A 21 26.54 -6.52 -14.57
N LEU A 22 27.07 -6.37 -13.35
CA LEU A 22 27.79 -5.17 -12.91
C LEU A 22 29.30 -5.35 -12.97
N SER A 23 30.01 -4.26 -13.23
CA SER A 23 31.47 -4.24 -13.18
C SER A 23 31.97 -4.44 -11.74
N PRO A 24 33.11 -5.13 -11.54
CA PRO A 24 33.73 -5.22 -10.22
C PRO A 24 33.96 -3.85 -9.58
N GLY A 25 33.69 -3.72 -8.28
CA GLY A 25 33.82 -2.46 -7.53
C GLY A 25 32.60 -1.52 -7.59
N SER A 26 31.53 -1.93 -8.28
CA SER A 26 30.27 -1.17 -8.28
C SER A 26 29.63 -1.16 -6.89
N ASN A 27 29.14 0.00 -6.46
CA ASN A 27 28.36 0.12 -5.22
C ASN A 27 26.96 -0.46 -5.41
N VAL A 28 26.50 -1.25 -4.45
CA VAL A 28 25.15 -1.85 -4.45
C VAL A 28 24.47 -1.52 -3.13
N VAL A 29 23.18 -1.20 -3.17
CA VAL A 29 22.34 -1.01 -1.99
C VAL A 29 21.58 -2.31 -1.74
N VAL A 30 21.71 -2.85 -0.52
CA VAL A 30 20.99 -4.06 -0.10
C VAL A 30 19.81 -3.65 0.76
N SER A 31 18.61 -4.07 0.36
CA SER A 31 17.37 -3.89 1.14
C SER A 31 16.91 -5.26 1.61
N ILE A 32 16.88 -5.46 2.92
CA ILE A 32 16.37 -6.68 3.54
C ILE A 32 14.90 -6.43 3.87
N PRO A 33 13.94 -7.13 3.26
CA PRO A 33 12.55 -7.02 3.68
C PRO A 33 12.47 -7.52 5.13
N GLU A 34 11.78 -6.79 5.99
CA GLU A 34 11.50 -7.31 7.32
C GLU A 34 10.77 -8.65 7.17
N PRO A 35 11.13 -9.67 7.98
CA PRO A 35 10.37 -10.91 7.99
C PRO A 35 8.91 -10.51 8.24
N SER A 36 7.99 -11.10 7.48
CA SER A 36 6.55 -10.93 7.65
C SER A 36 6.04 -11.54 8.96
N GLY A 37 6.85 -11.53 10.01
CA GLY A 37 6.52 -11.97 11.35
C GLY A 37 5.96 -10.81 12.13
N ASP A 38 4.67 -10.91 12.44
CA ASP A 38 4.00 -10.27 13.57
C ASP A 38 4.46 -8.84 13.87
N ASP A 39 4.28 -7.93 12.91
CA ASP A 39 4.04 -6.54 13.29
C ASP A 39 2.54 -6.46 13.66
N PRO A 40 2.19 -6.51 14.96
CA PRO A 40 0.79 -6.50 15.39
C PRO A 40 0.08 -5.22 14.91
N ASP A 41 0.83 -4.15 14.69
CA ASP A 41 0.28 -2.91 14.19
C ASP A 41 -0.07 -3.07 12.70
N ARG A 42 0.79 -3.71 11.90
CA ARG A 42 0.54 -3.92 10.45
C ARG A 42 -0.73 -4.72 10.16
N GLU A 43 -1.11 -5.67 11.01
CA GLU A 43 -2.40 -6.36 10.90
C GLU A 43 -3.57 -5.56 11.49
N SER A 44 -3.29 -4.65 12.43
CA SER A 44 -4.31 -3.76 13.01
C SER A 44 -4.78 -2.66 12.04
N TRP A 45 -3.88 -2.10 11.22
CA TRP A 45 -4.19 -1.01 10.29
C TRP A 45 -5.29 -1.37 9.26
N PRO A 46 -5.26 -2.54 8.60
CA PRO A 46 -6.33 -2.97 7.70
C PRO A 46 -7.69 -3.08 8.41
N ASN A 47 -7.72 -3.66 9.62
CA ASN A 47 -8.96 -3.83 10.38
C ASN A 47 -9.55 -2.49 10.82
N VAL A 48 -8.72 -1.55 11.28
CA VAL A 48 -9.15 -0.19 11.62
C VAL A 48 -9.68 0.53 10.38
N SER A 49 -8.97 0.41 9.25
CA SER A 49 -9.38 1.03 7.98
C SER A 49 -10.72 0.50 7.50
N LEU A 50 -10.92 -0.83 7.55
CA LEU A 50 -12.18 -1.47 7.17
C LEU A 50 -13.33 -1.02 8.09
N THR A 51 -13.09 -0.96 9.39
CA THR A 51 -14.08 -0.51 10.37
C THR A 51 -14.49 0.94 10.10
N GLY A 52 -13.53 1.83 9.84
CA GLY A 52 -13.80 3.22 9.48
C GLY A 52 -14.61 3.36 8.19
N LEU A 53 -14.27 2.55 7.17
CA LEU A 53 -14.99 2.56 5.90
C LEU A 53 -16.45 2.08 6.07
N SER A 54 -16.66 1.00 6.81
CA SER A 54 -18.01 0.49 7.11
C SER A 54 -18.84 1.47 7.93
N ALA A 55 -18.21 2.25 8.80
CA ALA A 55 -18.91 3.30 9.56
C ALA A 55 -19.28 4.52 8.69
N ALA A 56 -18.41 4.88 7.73
CA ALA A 56 -18.63 6.04 6.86
C ALA A 56 -19.66 5.79 5.75
N TYR A 57 -19.71 4.56 5.22
CA TYR A 57 -20.55 4.15 4.08
C TYR A 57 -21.53 3.03 4.43
N GLY A 58 -21.99 2.98 5.69
CA GLY A 58 -22.97 2.02 6.16
C GLY A 58 -24.40 2.55 6.06
N GLU A 59 -25.37 1.74 6.47
CA GLU A 59 -26.80 2.10 6.52
C GLU A 59 -27.13 3.35 7.37
N SER A 60 -26.15 3.83 8.17
CA SER A 60 -26.26 5.06 8.96
C SER A 60 -25.78 6.31 8.21
N GLU A 61 -25.41 6.19 6.94
CA GLU A 61 -25.02 7.32 6.09
C GLU A 61 -26.21 8.30 5.94
N PRO A 62 -26.01 9.60 6.20
CA PRO A 62 -27.07 10.58 6.01
C PRO A 62 -27.36 10.78 4.52
N GLU A 63 -28.63 11.01 4.20
CA GLU A 63 -29.02 11.30 2.82
C GLU A 63 -28.49 12.69 2.40
N TYR A 64 -27.59 12.72 1.42
CA TYR A 64 -27.01 13.98 0.92
C TYR A 64 -27.91 14.66 -0.10
N GLY A 65 -28.79 15.54 0.36
CA GLY A 65 -29.72 16.30 -0.48
C GLY A 65 -29.05 17.37 -1.37
N PRO A 66 -29.80 17.89 -2.36
CA PRO A 66 -29.31 18.94 -3.26
C PRO A 66 -29.01 20.28 -2.55
N ASP A 67 -29.55 20.48 -1.35
CA ASP A 67 -29.29 21.60 -0.46
C ASP A 67 -27.83 21.64 0.06
N LEU A 68 -27.13 20.52 0.02
CA LEU A 68 -25.71 20.41 0.38
C LEU A 68 -24.76 20.77 -0.78
N VAL A 69 -25.31 20.99 -1.99
CA VAL A 69 -24.50 21.34 -3.17
C VAL A 69 -24.15 22.82 -3.16
N ARG A 70 -22.87 23.13 -3.00
CA ARG A 70 -22.37 24.52 -2.99
C ARG A 70 -22.37 25.17 -4.38
N GLU A 71 -21.98 24.42 -5.42
CA GLU A 71 -22.01 24.90 -6.81
C GLU A 71 -22.46 23.76 -7.74
N PRO A 72 -23.54 23.94 -8.51
CA PRO A 72 -24.03 22.91 -9.43
C PRO A 72 -23.04 22.63 -10.56
N ASN A 73 -22.82 21.36 -10.88
CA ASN A 73 -21.99 20.98 -12.02
C ASN A 73 -22.86 20.88 -13.30
N PRO A 74 -22.76 21.81 -14.27
CA PRO A 74 -23.63 21.82 -15.45
C PRO A 74 -23.41 20.63 -16.40
N LYS A 75 -22.31 19.87 -16.27
CA LYS A 75 -22.03 18.67 -17.09
C LYS A 75 -22.77 17.43 -16.60
N TYR A 76 -23.22 17.40 -15.34
CA TYR A 76 -23.91 16.27 -14.74
C TYR A 76 -25.17 16.82 -14.08
N GLY A 77 -26.33 16.59 -14.71
CA GLY A 77 -27.60 17.03 -14.15
C GLY A 77 -27.80 16.46 -12.74
N ASN A 78 -28.29 17.28 -11.81
CA ASN A 78 -28.53 16.89 -10.42
C ASN A 78 -29.87 16.17 -10.22
N GLU A 79 -30.47 15.66 -11.30
CA GLU A 79 -31.74 14.94 -11.27
C GLU A 79 -31.47 13.52 -10.78
N ARG A 80 -31.77 13.26 -9.50
CA ARG A 80 -31.70 11.92 -8.91
C ARG A 80 -32.60 10.95 -9.72
N ARG A 81 -32.03 9.84 -10.18
CA ARG A 81 -32.79 8.69 -10.72
C ARG A 81 -33.47 7.92 -9.60
#